data_AF-A0A271LFV9-F1
#
_entry.id   AF-A0A271LFV9-F1
#
_cell.length_a   1.000
_cell.length_b   1.000
_cell.length_c   1.000
_cell.angle_alpha   90.00
_cell.angle_beta   90.00
_cell.angle_gamma   90.00
#
_symmetry.space_group_name_H-M   'P 1'
#
loop_
_entity.id
_entity.type
_entity.pdbx_description
1 polymer ?
#
loop_
_entity_poly.entity_id
_entity_poly.type
_entity_poly.pdbx_seq_one_letter_code
_entity_poly.pdbx_strand_id
1 'polypeptide(L)'
;MQRAAAAGANVAHFPECALSGYGPASWPDWENFSWFAVDAAIEAVRNQAHESGIWVVIGSVHRVSSQSRPTNSLLVLDRQDEIAGRYDKRRCSVNDLRAFAPGDRQLTVDIEGVRCGFLICLDWAFPELWQAYAGDVELVFHSCVSDNVQRDLIEAHAIQPCCGAMPGSINMRSVAPTPVVRARTFRASG
;
A
#
# COMPACT_ATOMS: atom_id res chain seq x y z
N MET A 1 11.06 4.03 8.00
CA MET A 1 10.78 2.88 8.88
C MET A 1 11.28 3.15 10.30
N GLN A 2 12.59 3.28 10.53
CA GLN A 2 13.17 3.59 11.86
C GLN A 2 12.47 4.75 12.61
N ARG A 3 12.22 5.88 11.94
CA ARG A 3 11.48 7.02 12.54
C ARG A 3 10.04 6.66 12.93
N ALA A 4 9.36 5.83 12.14
CA ALA A 4 7.99 5.40 12.44
C ALA A 4 7.98 4.44 13.64
N ALA A 5 8.90 3.48 13.67
CA ALA A 5 9.10 2.56 14.78
C ALA A 5 9.44 3.30 16.09
N ALA A 6 10.40 4.24 16.05
CA ALA A 6 10.75 5.08 17.19
C ALA A 6 9.58 5.93 17.71
N ALA A 7 8.58 6.20 16.85
CA ALA A 7 7.37 6.93 17.21
C ALA A 7 6.20 6.02 17.61
N GLY A 8 6.45 4.71 17.81
CA GLY A 8 5.48 3.72 18.26
C GLY A 8 4.47 3.30 17.19
N ALA A 9 4.78 3.46 15.90
CA ALA A 9 3.91 2.99 14.81
C ALA A 9 3.99 1.47 14.68
N ASN A 10 2.88 0.84 14.33
CA ASN A 10 2.83 -0.60 14.07
C ASN A 10 3.06 -0.96 12.60
N VAL A 11 2.72 -0.02 11.70
CA VAL A 11 2.80 -0.16 10.25
C VAL A 11 3.28 1.16 9.63
N ALA A 12 4.17 1.06 8.63
CA ALA A 12 4.54 2.16 7.75
C ALA A 12 3.94 1.96 6.36
N HIS A 13 3.25 2.99 5.86
CA HIS A 13 2.60 2.95 4.55
C HIS A 13 3.27 3.95 3.61
N PHE A 14 3.58 3.48 2.41
CA PHE A 14 4.28 4.23 1.37
C PHE A 14 3.42 4.41 0.10
N PRO A 15 3.67 5.49 -0.68
CA PRO A 15 2.98 5.78 -1.93
C PRO A 15 3.02 4.67 -2.99
N GLU A 16 2.16 4.83 -3.99
CA GLU A 16 2.16 4.04 -5.24
C GLU A 16 3.52 4.16 -5.92
N CYS A 17 4.07 3.02 -6.39
CA CYS A 17 5.37 2.97 -7.08
C CYS A 17 6.54 3.64 -6.34
N ALA A 18 6.47 3.80 -5.01
CA ALA A 18 7.49 4.48 -4.22
C ALA A 18 8.88 3.86 -4.37
N LEU A 19 8.97 2.55 -4.60
CA LEU A 19 10.25 1.85 -4.71
C LEU A 19 10.80 1.81 -6.15
N SER A 20 9.92 1.62 -7.12
CA SER A 20 10.31 1.40 -8.53
C SER A 20 10.34 2.66 -9.37
N GLY A 21 9.69 3.74 -8.92
CA GLY A 21 9.27 4.85 -9.78
C GLY A 21 8.06 4.49 -10.64
N TYR A 22 7.40 5.52 -11.19
CA TYR A 22 6.13 5.36 -11.91
C TYR A 22 6.35 5.01 -13.38
N GLY A 23 6.10 3.73 -13.71
CA GLY A 23 6.32 3.13 -15.03
C GLY A 23 5.86 3.98 -16.22
N PRO A 24 4.57 4.37 -16.34
CA PRO A 24 4.08 5.10 -17.50
C PRO A 24 4.82 6.43 -17.81
N ALA A 25 5.43 7.05 -16.80
CA ALA A 25 6.22 8.28 -16.96
C ALA A 25 7.70 8.01 -17.26
N SER A 26 8.28 6.96 -16.67
CA SER A 26 9.72 6.71 -16.70
C SER A 26 10.13 5.53 -17.60
N TRP A 27 9.29 4.49 -17.68
CA TRP A 27 9.49 3.24 -18.43
C TRP A 27 8.17 2.71 -19.00
N PRO A 28 7.63 3.32 -20.07
CA PRO A 28 6.34 2.92 -20.63
C PRO A 28 6.35 1.50 -21.24
N ASP A 29 7.52 0.97 -21.59
CA ASP A 29 7.77 -0.35 -22.18
C ASP A 29 8.69 -1.25 -21.34
N TRP A 30 9.19 -0.74 -20.21
CA TRP A 30 10.17 -1.41 -19.34
C TRP A 30 11.52 -1.77 -19.99
N GLU A 31 11.85 -1.15 -21.13
CA GLU A 31 13.17 -1.29 -21.72
C GLU A 31 14.24 -0.65 -20.83
N ASN A 32 15.40 -1.30 -20.74
CA ASN A 32 16.54 -0.88 -19.91
C ASN A 32 16.22 -0.71 -18.40
N PHE A 33 15.09 -1.23 -17.94
CA PHE A 33 14.75 -1.22 -16.52
C PHE A 33 15.53 -2.28 -15.74
N SER A 34 16.19 -1.89 -14.66
CA SER A 34 16.94 -2.82 -13.81
C SER A 34 16.01 -3.51 -12.82
N TRP A 35 15.44 -4.63 -13.24
CA TRP A 35 14.61 -5.47 -12.37
C TRP A 35 15.38 -6.02 -11.17
N PHE A 36 16.65 -6.35 -11.35
CA PHE A 36 17.53 -6.76 -10.26
C PHE A 36 17.63 -5.68 -9.18
N ALA A 37 17.69 -4.40 -9.57
CA ALA A 37 17.75 -3.31 -8.60
C ALA A 37 16.46 -3.18 -7.79
N VAL A 38 15.29 -3.38 -8.41
CA VAL A 38 14.00 -3.40 -7.69
C VAL A 38 13.93 -4.59 -6.75
N ASP A 39 14.29 -5.78 -7.19
CA ASP A 39 14.28 -6.98 -6.36
C ASP A 39 15.20 -6.79 -5.14
N ALA A 40 16.42 -6.27 -5.35
CA ALA A 40 17.35 -5.95 -4.26
C ALA A 40 16.81 -4.84 -3.32
N ALA A 41 16.09 -3.85 -3.85
CA ALA A 41 15.47 -2.82 -3.03
C ALA A 41 14.31 -3.36 -2.20
N ILE A 42 13.52 -4.31 -2.73
CA ILE A 42 12.46 -5.00 -1.97
C ILE A 42 13.09 -5.77 -0.81
N GLU A 43 14.16 -6.54 -1.07
CA GLU A 43 14.90 -7.26 -0.02
C GLU A 43 15.45 -6.31 1.05
N ALA A 44 16.00 -5.16 0.68
CA ALA A 44 16.46 -4.16 1.64
C ALA A 44 15.32 -3.61 2.51
N VAL A 45 14.14 -3.40 1.94
CA VAL A 45 12.96 -2.94 2.69
C VAL A 45 12.42 -4.03 3.62
N ARG A 46 12.39 -5.29 3.16
CA ARG A 46 12.00 -6.45 3.99
C ARG A 46 12.89 -6.59 5.23
N ASN A 47 14.20 -6.60 5.02
CA ASN A 47 15.17 -6.63 6.12
C ASN A 47 14.97 -5.45 7.09
N GLN A 48 14.76 -4.25 6.57
CA GLN A 48 14.58 -3.07 7.41
C GLN A 48 13.25 -3.10 8.19
N ALA A 49 12.18 -3.67 7.62
CA ALA A 49 10.89 -3.88 8.29
C ALA A 49 11.05 -4.84 9.48
N HIS A 50 11.76 -5.95 9.25
CA HIS A 50 12.12 -6.93 10.29
C HIS A 50 12.96 -6.28 11.41
N GLU A 51 14.05 -5.59 11.07
CA GLU A 51 14.89 -4.89 12.06
C GLU A 51 14.12 -3.82 12.86
N SER A 52 13.19 -3.12 12.20
CA SER A 52 12.37 -2.08 12.85
C SER A 52 11.20 -2.67 13.64
N GLY A 53 10.89 -3.96 13.48
CA GLY A 53 9.75 -4.61 14.12
C GLY A 53 8.40 -3.99 13.74
N ILE A 54 8.24 -3.53 12.50
CA ILE A 54 6.98 -2.94 12.00
C ILE A 54 6.55 -3.56 10.68
N TRP A 55 5.24 -3.56 10.42
CA TRP A 55 4.70 -3.90 9.11
C TRP A 55 5.03 -2.81 8.09
N VAL A 56 5.09 -3.18 6.82
CA VAL A 56 5.30 -2.22 5.72
C VAL A 56 4.32 -2.49 4.58
N VAL A 57 3.64 -1.45 4.12
CA VAL A 57 2.86 -1.47 2.88
C VAL A 57 3.57 -0.56 1.89
N ILE A 58 4.12 -1.11 0.81
CA ILE A 58 4.95 -0.35 -0.13
C ILE A 58 4.56 -0.58 -1.59
N GLY A 59 4.46 0.52 -2.35
CA GLY A 59 4.21 0.48 -3.78
C GLY A 59 5.46 0.19 -4.60
N SER A 60 5.36 -0.76 -5.52
CA SER A 60 6.41 -1.11 -6.47
C SER A 60 5.81 -1.72 -7.74
N VAL A 61 6.59 -1.74 -8.81
CA VAL A 61 6.33 -2.66 -9.92
C VAL A 61 6.55 -4.10 -9.47
N HIS A 62 5.73 -5.02 -9.97
CA HIS A 62 5.94 -6.45 -9.83
C HIS A 62 5.82 -7.16 -11.19
N ARG A 63 6.56 -8.25 -11.38
CA ARG A 63 6.39 -9.17 -12.51
C ARG A 63 6.52 -10.61 -12.01
N VAL A 64 5.71 -11.49 -12.57
CA VAL A 64 5.78 -12.93 -12.25
C VAL A 64 6.93 -13.60 -13.00
N SER A 65 7.20 -13.16 -14.22
CA SER A 65 8.31 -13.64 -15.04
C SER A 65 8.78 -12.55 -16.02
N SER A 66 9.90 -12.78 -16.70
CA SER A 66 10.42 -11.88 -17.74
C SER A 66 9.48 -11.74 -18.95
N GLN A 67 8.54 -12.67 -19.14
CA GLN A 67 7.59 -12.65 -20.25
C GLN A 67 6.23 -12.06 -19.85
N SER A 68 5.95 -11.94 -18.55
CA SER A 68 4.70 -11.36 -18.06
C SER A 68 4.71 -9.84 -18.17
N ARG A 69 3.59 -9.26 -18.59
CA ARG A 69 3.37 -7.82 -18.40
C ARG A 69 3.37 -7.52 -16.90
N PRO A 70 4.12 -6.50 -16.45
CA PRO A 70 4.20 -6.20 -15.03
C PRO A 70 2.92 -5.54 -14.52
N THR A 71 2.74 -5.58 -13.21
CA THR A 71 1.64 -4.96 -12.48
C THR A 71 2.16 -3.81 -11.62
N ASN A 72 1.30 -2.82 -11.39
CA ASN A 72 1.51 -1.81 -10.35
C ASN A 72 0.95 -2.38 -9.05
N SER A 73 1.80 -2.59 -8.06
CA SER A 73 1.48 -3.44 -6.92
C SER A 73 1.79 -2.78 -5.58
N LEU A 74 1.01 -3.12 -4.55
CA LEU A 74 1.40 -2.96 -3.15
C LEU A 74 1.90 -4.29 -2.62
N LEU A 75 3.07 -4.28 -2.01
CA LEU A 75 3.59 -5.38 -1.21
C LEU A 75 3.29 -5.09 0.26
N VAL A 76 2.72 -6.09 0.94
CA VAL A 76 2.45 -6.08 2.37
C VAL A 76 3.48 -6.99 3.03
N LEU A 77 4.39 -6.39 3.78
CA LEU A 77 5.49 -7.06 4.46
C LEU A 77 5.17 -7.10 5.96
N ASP A 78 5.31 -8.28 6.55
CA ASP A 78 5.16 -8.43 7.99
C ASP A 78 6.46 -8.09 8.75
N ARG A 79 6.45 -8.31 10.06
CA ARG A 79 7.60 -8.04 10.94
C ARG A 79 8.62 -9.17 10.94
N GLN A 80 8.27 -10.31 10.36
CA GLN A 80 9.03 -11.56 10.35
C GLN A 80 9.76 -11.76 9.01
N ASP A 81 9.90 -10.68 8.23
CA ASP A 81 10.51 -10.66 6.90
C ASP A 81 9.64 -11.30 5.79
N GLU A 82 8.41 -11.72 6.06
CA GLU A 82 7.57 -12.41 5.06
C GLU A 82 6.71 -11.43 4.22
N ILE A 83 6.43 -11.81 2.97
CA ILE A 83 5.44 -11.13 2.15
C ILE A 83 4.05 -11.69 2.50
N ALA A 84 3.37 -11.02 3.42
CA ALA A 84 2.02 -11.37 3.84
C ALA A 84 0.96 -11.19 2.74
N GLY A 85 1.23 -10.35 1.73
CA GLY A 85 0.32 -10.20 0.61
C GLY A 85 0.82 -9.29 -0.49
N ARG A 86 0.16 -9.39 -1.66
CA ARG A 86 0.36 -8.49 -2.79
C ARG A 86 -0.98 -8.10 -3.39
N TYR A 87 -1.21 -6.80 -3.51
CA TYR A 87 -2.36 -6.25 -4.21
C TYR A 87 -1.90 -5.64 -5.53
N ASP A 88 -2.48 -6.07 -6.64
CA ASP A 88 -2.17 -5.58 -7.98
C ASP A 88 -3.30 -4.62 -8.42
N LYS A 89 -2.96 -3.39 -8.83
CA LYS A 89 -3.91 -2.31 -9.19
C LYS A 89 -4.96 -2.81 -10.18
N ARG A 90 -6.24 -2.72 -9.80
CA ARG A 90 -7.34 -3.34 -10.57
C ARG A 90 -7.89 -2.41 -11.66
N ARG A 91 -7.85 -1.10 -11.41
CA ARG A 91 -8.35 -0.06 -12.32
C ARG A 91 -7.18 0.76 -12.85
N CYS A 92 -6.60 0.27 -13.93
CA CYS A 92 -5.59 1.00 -14.70
C CYS A 92 -6.25 2.08 -15.57
N SER A 93 -5.72 3.30 -15.50
CA SER A 93 -6.02 4.35 -16.48
C SER A 93 -5.48 3.99 -17.87
N VAL A 94 -5.90 4.74 -18.90
CA VAL A 94 -5.33 4.61 -20.25
C VAL A 94 -3.79 4.76 -20.23
N ASN A 95 -3.26 5.64 -19.37
CA ASN A 95 -1.83 5.81 -19.24
C ASN A 95 -1.17 4.64 -18.50
N ASP A 96 -1.78 4.13 -17.42
CA ASP A 96 -1.30 2.94 -16.72
C ASP A 96 -1.18 1.74 -17.66
N LEU A 97 -2.18 1.53 -18.52
CA LEU A 97 -2.26 0.40 -19.45
C LEU A 97 -1.14 0.37 -20.50
N ARG A 98 -0.35 1.44 -20.65
CA ARG A 98 0.86 1.43 -21.46
C ARG A 98 1.94 0.55 -20.82
N ALA A 99 2.18 0.75 -19.52
CA ALA A 99 3.25 0.07 -18.78
C ALA A 99 2.77 -1.17 -18.01
N PHE A 100 1.53 -1.19 -17.54
CA PHE A 100 1.04 -2.19 -16.60
C PHE A 100 -0.12 -3.02 -17.15
N ALA A 101 -0.19 -4.27 -16.72
CA ALA A 101 -1.41 -5.07 -16.76
C ALA A 101 -2.27 -4.76 -15.52
N PRO A 102 -3.61 -4.80 -15.65
CA PRO A 102 -4.51 -4.71 -14.50
C PRO A 102 -4.45 -5.98 -13.66
N GLY A 103 -4.55 -5.82 -12.35
CA GLY A 103 -4.82 -6.91 -11.40
C GLY A 103 -6.29 -7.31 -11.38
N ASP A 104 -6.56 -8.48 -10.83
CA ASP A 104 -7.90 -9.09 -10.80
C ASP A 104 -8.34 -9.57 -9.40
N ARG A 105 -7.42 -9.58 -8.43
CA ARG A 105 -7.69 -10.09 -7.07
C ARG A 105 -7.89 -8.97 -6.06
N GLN A 106 -8.86 -9.17 -5.17
CA GLN A 106 -8.96 -8.45 -3.90
C GLN A 106 -7.94 -9.02 -2.91
N LEU A 107 -7.39 -8.17 -2.05
CA LEU A 107 -6.50 -8.59 -0.96
C LEU A 107 -7.06 -8.13 0.38
N THR A 108 -7.11 -9.05 1.35
CA THR A 108 -7.37 -8.73 2.75
C THR A 108 -6.24 -9.32 3.59
N VAL A 109 -5.66 -8.53 4.49
CA VAL A 109 -4.57 -8.94 5.39
C VAL A 109 -4.88 -8.45 6.80
N ASP A 110 -4.71 -9.31 7.80
CA ASP A 110 -4.81 -8.92 9.20
C ASP A 110 -3.49 -8.32 9.67
N ILE A 111 -3.49 -7.02 9.98
CA ILE A 111 -2.33 -6.28 10.48
C ILE A 111 -2.59 -5.89 11.92
N GLU A 112 -1.89 -6.53 12.86
CA GLU A 112 -2.06 -6.31 14.31
C GLU A 112 -3.52 -6.47 14.78
N GLY A 113 -4.21 -7.46 14.24
CA GLY A 113 -5.61 -7.75 14.57
C GLY A 113 -6.63 -6.81 13.93
N VAL A 114 -6.20 -5.91 13.04
CA VAL A 114 -7.10 -5.08 12.22
C VAL A 114 -7.17 -5.66 10.82
N ARG A 115 -8.37 -5.98 10.36
CA ARG A 115 -8.57 -6.56 9.03
C ARG A 115 -8.49 -5.48 7.96
N CYS A 116 -7.46 -5.54 7.11
CA CYS A 116 -7.10 -4.45 6.21
C CYS A 116 -7.31 -4.81 4.72
N GLY A 117 -7.90 -3.89 3.97
CA GLY A 117 -7.99 -3.91 2.50
C GLY A 117 -6.99 -2.95 1.84
N PHE A 118 -6.89 -3.01 0.50
CA PHE A 118 -5.88 -2.30 -0.27
C PHE A 118 -6.46 -1.79 -1.59
N LEU A 119 -6.14 -0.55 -1.95
CA LEU A 119 -6.51 0.08 -3.21
C LEU A 119 -5.36 0.96 -3.71
N ILE A 120 -5.23 1.12 -5.03
CA ILE A 120 -4.19 1.97 -5.63
C ILE A 120 -4.82 3.05 -6.51
N CYS A 121 -4.56 4.31 -6.17
CA CYS A 121 -4.83 5.49 -6.98
C CYS A 121 -6.23 5.41 -7.61
N LEU A 122 -6.35 5.36 -8.93
CA LEU A 122 -7.61 5.33 -9.66
C LEU A 122 -8.65 4.31 -9.16
N ASP A 123 -8.26 3.22 -8.49
CA ASP A 123 -9.18 2.31 -7.80
C ASP A 123 -10.21 3.06 -6.92
N TRP A 124 -9.85 4.20 -6.32
CA TRP A 124 -10.76 4.97 -5.45
C TRP A 124 -12.05 5.41 -6.15
N ALA A 125 -11.99 5.64 -7.46
CA ALA A 125 -13.09 6.17 -8.23
C ALA A 125 -14.14 5.10 -8.62
N PHE A 126 -13.93 3.84 -8.20
CA PHE A 126 -14.75 2.69 -8.57
C PHE A 126 -15.47 2.14 -7.33
N PRO A 127 -16.73 2.53 -7.08
CA PRO A 127 -17.47 2.17 -5.87
C PRO A 127 -17.54 0.67 -5.60
N GLU A 128 -17.57 -0.16 -6.64
CA GLU A 128 -17.62 -1.62 -6.52
C GLU A 128 -16.39 -2.20 -5.81
N LEU A 129 -15.23 -1.54 -5.88
CA LEU A 129 -14.03 -1.97 -5.17
C LEU A 129 -14.13 -1.71 -3.67
N TRP A 130 -14.74 -0.60 -3.27
CA TRP A 130 -15.02 -0.30 -1.87
C TRP A 130 -16.13 -1.20 -1.32
N GLN A 131 -17.17 -1.46 -2.11
CA GLN A 131 -18.27 -2.33 -1.72
C GLN A 131 -17.81 -3.77 -1.49
N ALA A 132 -16.84 -4.26 -2.27
CA ALA A 132 -16.24 -5.57 -2.05
C ALA A 132 -15.57 -5.71 -0.67
N TYR A 133 -15.20 -4.60 -0.03
CA TYR A 133 -14.61 -4.54 1.30
C TYR A 133 -15.64 -4.29 2.42
N ALA A 134 -16.86 -3.89 2.08
CA ALA A 134 -17.87 -3.52 3.06
C ALA A 134 -18.24 -4.70 3.96
N GLY A 135 -18.08 -4.53 5.27
CA GLY A 135 -18.39 -5.55 6.28
C GLY A 135 -17.31 -6.63 6.45
N ASP A 136 -16.24 -6.64 5.64
CA ASP A 136 -15.11 -7.57 5.77
C ASP A 136 -13.86 -6.89 6.34
N VAL A 137 -13.60 -5.62 6.00
CA VAL A 137 -12.40 -4.89 6.44
C VAL A 137 -12.75 -3.67 7.28
N GLU A 138 -11.86 -3.35 8.20
CA GLU A 138 -11.96 -2.20 9.12
C GLU A 138 -11.17 -0.99 8.60
N LEU A 139 -10.18 -1.23 7.74
CA LEU A 139 -9.25 -0.22 7.25
C LEU A 139 -8.87 -0.51 5.81
N VAL A 140 -8.81 0.52 4.95
CA VAL A 140 -8.28 0.39 3.60
C VAL A 140 -7.04 1.26 3.43
N PHE A 141 -5.92 0.64 3.07
CA PHE A 141 -4.73 1.35 2.62
C PHE A 141 -4.94 1.79 1.17
N HIS A 142 -5.00 3.10 0.96
CA HIS A 142 -5.10 3.67 -0.39
C HIS A 142 -3.78 4.36 -0.75
N SER A 143 -3.03 3.79 -1.69
CA SER A 143 -1.75 4.35 -2.15
C SER A 143 -1.95 5.17 -3.42
N CYS A 144 -1.52 6.42 -3.41
CA CYS A 144 -1.48 7.31 -4.57
C CYS A 144 -0.03 7.61 -4.98
N VAL A 145 0.19 8.01 -6.24
CA VAL A 145 1.50 8.49 -6.68
C VAL A 145 1.82 9.83 -6.01
N SER A 146 2.98 9.92 -5.37
CA SER A 146 3.47 11.16 -4.79
C SER A 146 4.27 11.93 -5.84
N ASP A 147 3.59 12.74 -6.65
CA ASP A 147 4.21 13.51 -7.75
C ASP A 147 4.40 15.00 -7.44
N ASN A 148 4.35 15.42 -6.17
CA ASN A 148 4.39 16.82 -5.74
C ASN A 148 3.24 17.69 -6.32
N VAL A 149 2.25 17.12 -7.01
CA VAL A 149 1.09 17.84 -7.58
C VAL A 149 -0.09 17.91 -6.60
N GLN A 150 0.13 17.73 -5.29
CA GLN A 150 -0.92 17.74 -4.25
C GLN A 150 -2.10 16.77 -4.51
N ARG A 151 -1.87 15.67 -5.23
CA ARG A 151 -2.83 14.55 -5.29
C ARG A 151 -2.83 13.70 -4.01
N ASP A 152 -1.88 13.97 -3.13
CA ASP A 152 -1.56 13.25 -1.88
C ASP A 152 -2.49 13.57 -0.69
N LEU A 153 -3.63 14.25 -0.89
CA LEU A 153 -4.54 14.65 0.20
C LEU A 153 -5.55 13.56 0.60
N ILE A 154 -5.39 12.32 0.14
CA ILE A 154 -6.30 11.24 0.52
C ILE A 154 -5.75 10.63 1.82
N GLU A 155 -6.30 11.11 2.95
CA GLU A 155 -6.16 10.49 4.28
C GLU A 155 -6.40 8.98 4.19
N ALA A 156 -5.75 8.16 5.02
CA ALA A 156 -6.16 6.77 5.16
C ALA A 156 -7.66 6.74 5.49
N HIS A 157 -8.49 6.27 4.57
CA HIS A 157 -9.93 6.24 4.77
C HIS A 157 -10.24 5.06 5.70
N ALA A 158 -10.50 5.37 6.97
CA ALA A 158 -11.15 4.42 7.85
C ALA A 158 -12.59 4.22 7.33
N ILE A 159 -12.91 3.02 6.87
CA ILE A 159 -14.30 2.68 6.56
C ILE A 159 -15.00 2.54 7.92
N GLN A 160 -16.10 3.26 8.14
CA GLN A 160 -16.85 3.11 9.40
C GLN A 160 -17.29 1.65 9.56
N PRO A 161 -16.95 0.98 10.69
CA PRO A 161 -17.48 -0.35 10.98
C PRO A 161 -19.00 -0.26 11.04
N CYS A 162 -19.70 -1.07 10.23
CA CYS A 162 -21.15 -1.12 10.26
C CYS A 162 -21.71 -1.78 11.54
N CYS A 163 -20.87 -2.39 12.38
CA CYS A 163 -21.29 -3.05 13.62
C CYS A 163 -20.20 -2.99 14.70
N GLY A 164 -20.53 -2.43 15.88
CA GLY A 164 -19.96 -2.78 17.20
C GLY A 164 -18.47 -2.49 17.46
N ALA A 165 -18.15 -1.96 18.64
CA ALA A 165 -16.78 -1.74 19.07
C ALA A 165 -15.94 -3.03 19.04
N MET A 166 -14.77 -3.00 18.38
CA MET A 166 -13.85 -4.12 18.25
C MET A 166 -12.49 -3.83 18.94
N PRO A 167 -11.81 -4.86 19.50
CA PRO A 167 -10.62 -4.71 20.33
C PRO A 167 -9.34 -4.75 19.48
N GLY A 168 -9.01 -3.64 18.81
CA GLY A 168 -7.74 -3.50 18.10
C GLY A 168 -7.39 -2.03 17.90
N SER A 169 -6.15 -1.63 18.16
CA SER A 169 -5.66 -0.29 17.86
C SER A 169 -4.40 -0.38 17.01
N ILE A 170 -4.49 0.03 15.74
CA ILE A 170 -3.33 0.15 14.84
C ILE A 170 -2.83 1.59 14.82
N ASN A 171 -1.56 1.82 15.17
CA ASN A 171 -0.92 3.13 15.03
C ASN A 171 -0.24 3.22 13.66
N MET A 172 -0.85 3.97 12.74
CA MET A 172 -0.36 4.14 11.37
C MET A 172 0.35 5.49 11.19
N ARG A 173 1.44 5.50 10.42
CA ARG A 173 2.05 6.73 9.90
C ARG A 173 2.34 6.62 8.41
N SER A 174 1.85 7.61 7.65
CA SER A 174 2.27 7.86 6.28
C SER A 174 3.69 8.40 6.26
N VAL A 175 4.53 7.88 5.36
CA VAL A 175 5.90 8.36 5.12
C VAL A 175 5.94 9.10 3.77
N ALA A 176 5.15 10.16 3.64
CA ALA A 176 5.38 11.23 2.66
C ALA A 176 6.39 12.26 3.23
N PRO A 177 6.95 13.20 2.44
CA PRO A 177 7.81 14.27 2.96
C PRO A 177 7.04 15.29 3.83
N THR A 178 6.40 14.84 4.91
CA THR A 178 5.74 15.57 6.03
C THR A 178 4.61 16.56 5.64
N PRO A 179 3.61 16.83 6.52
CA PRO A 179 3.59 16.64 7.96
C PRO A 179 2.88 15.37 8.44
N VAL A 180 3.31 14.93 9.62
CA VAL A 180 2.82 13.80 10.41
C VAL A 180 1.28 13.81 10.54
N VAL A 181 0.61 12.78 10.02
CA VAL A 181 -0.79 12.49 10.34
C VAL A 181 -0.84 11.57 11.55
N ARG A 182 -1.49 12.03 12.64
CA ARG A 182 -1.86 11.19 13.78
C ARG A 182 -3.16 10.46 13.42
N ALA A 183 -3.15 9.13 13.40
CA ALA A 183 -4.39 8.37 13.49
C ALA A 183 -5.12 8.79 14.78
N ARG A 184 -6.31 9.39 14.66
CA ARG A 184 -7.18 9.63 15.83
C ARG A 184 -7.86 8.32 16.17
N THR A 185 -7.47 7.71 17.29
CA THR A 185 -8.30 6.72 17.96
C THR A 185 -9.53 7.43 18.52
N PHE A 186 -10.70 7.18 17.93
CA PHE A 186 -11.96 7.52 18.58
C PHE A 186 -12.16 6.55 19.75
N ARG A 187 -11.87 7.00 20.97
CA ARG A 187 -12.46 6.36 22.15
C ARG A 187 -13.94 6.69 22.15
N ALA A 188 -14.78 5.67 22.07
CA ALA A 188 -16.19 5.83 22.44
C ALA A 188 -16.22 6.41 23.87
N SER A 189 -16.81 7.59 24.03
CA SER A 189 -17.20 8.10 25.33
C SER A 189 -18.34 7.19 25.82
N GLY A 190 -18.24 6.75 27.07
CA GLY A 190 -19.19 5.82 27.68
C GLY A 190 -20.59 6.36 27.87
#